data_AF-A0A958C5A8-F1
#
_entry.id   AF-A0A958C5A8-F1
#
_cell.length_a   1.000
_cell.length_b   1.000
_cell.length_c   1.000
_cell.angle_alpha   90.00
_cell.angle_beta   90.00
_cell.angle_gamma   90.00
#
_symmetry.space_group_name_H-M   'P 1'
#
loop_
_entity.id
_entity.type
_entity.pdbx_description
1 polymer ?
#
loop_
_entity_poly.entity_id
_entity_poly.type
_entity_poly.pdbx_seq_one_letter_code
_entity_poly.pdbx_strand_id
1 'polypeptide(L)'
;MTSSKEYSASAPGLSRRRQLDAMWRGRGNRAFAILLVVAVLLGAAIGGLVASPLVLLAIAGLIGVLLLVQTPALGLVALPLLAIFVPFAVKASADVEINIAVIVIPAIVVVWVLHAMRERRFEIVRSEVNLPALAFLGSAVLSWILGNVYWDVFVPRPHNIILVQFGQFALYAFSFLAMWVAASLLVEQRWLQWMTYSYILFGGIAALLFVPAFLNEIAEAMVAPGAAYSPYWVWLTAMAASQLLFNRRIGPWGKGGLIVILATLLYLILIKTGLGWVSGFLPMTVVITALLVMRYPRRAIPIFAAMTVVVLANRAALLQSLGLDREIQDSGGGRLGHWTIVWEFARRHPVFGLGLAAYRHYTWSRPDLVAYNLYRGASVSTHNNYYDIF
;
A
#
# COMPACT_ATOMS: atom_id res chain seq x y z
N MET A 1 -36.82 53.32 18.58
CA MET A 1 -37.05 52.39 19.71
C MET A 1 -36.85 50.99 19.17
N THR A 2 -35.98 50.09 19.63
CA THR A 2 -34.93 50.03 20.66
C THR A 2 -34.51 48.55 20.60
N SER A 3 -33.22 48.25 20.45
CA SER A 3 -32.48 47.17 21.13
C SER A 3 -31.48 46.50 20.19
N SER A 4 -30.33 47.15 20.07
CA SER A 4 -29.07 46.57 19.60
C SER A 4 -28.55 45.60 20.67
N LYS A 5 -28.61 44.30 20.40
CA LYS A 5 -27.92 43.28 21.21
C LYS A 5 -26.43 43.29 20.85
N GLU A 6 -25.64 43.96 21.68
CA GLU A 6 -24.18 43.86 21.70
C GLU A 6 -23.76 42.43 22.04
N TYR A 7 -23.22 41.71 21.06
CA TYR A 7 -22.49 40.46 21.27
C TYR A 7 -21.08 40.80 21.74
N SER A 8 -20.89 40.84 23.06
CA SER A 8 -19.58 40.89 23.70
C SER A 8 -18.81 39.60 23.40
N ALA A 9 -17.85 39.67 22.48
CA ALA A 9 -16.91 38.61 22.16
C ALA A 9 -15.82 38.53 23.24
N SER A 10 -16.11 37.85 24.35
CA SER A 10 -15.09 37.49 25.34
C SER A 10 -14.15 36.44 24.74
N ALA A 11 -12.92 36.84 24.37
CA ALA A 11 -11.89 35.99 23.80
C ALA A 11 -11.46 34.85 24.77
N PRO A 12 -11.78 33.56 24.51
CA PRO A 12 -11.46 32.45 25.44
C PRO A 12 -10.01 31.96 25.36
N GLY A 13 -9.14 32.56 24.54
CA GLY A 13 -7.85 31.99 24.17
C GLY A 13 -6.66 32.30 25.10
N LEU A 14 -6.76 33.31 25.97
CA LEU A 14 -5.63 33.78 26.78
C LEU A 14 -5.45 33.03 28.11
N SER A 15 -6.47 32.31 28.60
CA SER A 15 -6.41 31.61 29.90
C SER A 15 -5.56 30.33 29.84
N ARG A 16 -5.61 29.58 28.73
CA ARG A 16 -4.91 28.29 28.59
C ARG A 16 -3.39 28.44 28.48
N ARG A 17 -2.91 29.47 27.75
CA ARG A 17 -1.48 29.81 27.70
C ARG A 17 -0.96 30.28 29.05
N ARG A 18 -1.71 31.13 29.77
CA ARG A 18 -1.32 31.57 31.13
C ARG A 18 -1.33 30.43 32.14
N GLN A 19 -2.24 29.45 32.04
CA GLN A 19 -2.24 28.26 32.87
C GLN A 19 -1.03 27.35 32.61
N LEU A 20 -0.64 27.16 31.35
CA LEU A 20 0.57 26.41 31.01
C LEU A 20 1.84 27.15 31.50
N ASP A 21 1.93 28.46 31.29
CA ASP A 21 3.08 29.25 31.76
C ASP A 21 3.19 29.30 33.28
N ALA A 22 2.06 29.32 34.01
CA ALA A 22 2.04 29.25 35.47
C ALA A 22 2.47 27.87 35.98
N MET A 23 2.07 26.79 35.28
CA MET A 23 2.49 25.43 35.60
C MET A 23 4.00 25.27 35.42
N TRP A 24 4.61 25.85 34.37
CA TRP A 24 6.06 25.75 34.12
C TRP A 24 6.96 26.60 35.04
N ARG A 25 6.42 27.64 35.71
CA ARG A 25 7.22 28.54 36.57
C ARG A 25 7.35 28.11 38.04
N GLY A 26 6.72 27.02 38.46
CA GLY A 26 6.92 26.47 39.81
C GLY A 26 8.33 25.92 40.01
N ARG A 27 9.02 26.29 41.10
CA ARG A 27 10.38 25.79 41.45
C ARG A 27 10.49 24.25 41.46
N GLY A 28 9.39 23.52 41.65
CA GLY A 28 9.34 22.05 41.56
C GLY A 28 9.61 21.49 40.16
N ASN A 29 9.35 22.25 39.09
CA ASN A 29 9.51 21.76 37.72
C ASN A 29 10.96 21.79 37.21
N ARG A 30 11.85 22.58 37.82
CA ARG A 30 13.27 22.57 37.45
C ARG A 30 13.96 21.28 37.86
N ALA A 31 13.68 20.79 39.07
CA ALA A 31 14.21 19.52 39.54
C ALA A 31 13.73 18.37 38.65
N PHE A 32 12.44 18.34 38.31
CA PHE A 32 11.87 17.34 37.39
C PHE A 32 12.49 17.41 35.98
N ALA A 33 12.63 18.61 35.41
CA ALA A 33 13.27 18.79 34.11
C ALA A 33 14.74 18.33 34.10
N ILE A 34 15.51 18.65 35.15
CA ILE A 34 16.89 18.19 35.31
C ILE A 34 16.93 16.66 35.42
N LEU A 35 16.04 16.06 36.22
CA LEU A 35 15.93 14.60 36.36
C LEU A 35 15.60 13.92 35.04
N LEU A 36 14.68 14.48 34.26
CA LEU A 36 14.33 13.98 32.93
C LEU A 36 15.51 14.07 31.97
N VAL A 37 16.22 15.21 31.93
CA VAL A 37 17.40 15.39 31.08
C VAL A 37 18.51 14.41 31.47
N VAL A 38 18.80 14.25 32.77
CA VAL A 38 19.79 13.29 33.27
C VAL A 38 19.39 11.86 32.94
N ALA A 39 18.11 11.49 33.10
CA ALA A 39 17.61 10.17 32.75
C ALA A 39 17.71 9.89 31.24
N VAL A 40 17.41 10.88 30.38
CA VAL A 40 17.56 10.78 28.93
C VAL A 40 19.03 10.63 28.54
N LEU A 41 19.93 11.43 29.13
CA LEU A 41 21.36 11.36 28.85
C LEU A 41 21.99 10.05 29.34
N LEU A 42 21.63 9.57 30.53
CA LEU A 42 22.08 8.28 31.04
C LEU A 42 21.52 7.12 30.22
N GLY A 43 20.24 7.19 29.83
CA GLY A 43 19.62 6.23 28.93
C GLY A 43 20.31 6.19 27.57
N ALA A 44 20.71 7.34 27.02
CA ALA A 44 21.47 7.43 25.78
C ALA A 44 22.90 6.88 25.93
N ALA A 45 23.59 7.17 27.04
CA ALA A 45 24.94 6.68 27.29
C ALA A 45 24.97 5.16 27.50
N ILE A 46 24.07 4.61 28.32
CA ILE A 46 23.91 3.16 28.51
C ILE A 46 23.46 2.50 27.21
N GLY A 47 22.52 3.12 26.49
CA GLY A 47 22.07 2.67 25.18
C GLY A 47 23.21 2.62 24.16
N GLY A 48 24.16 3.55 24.21
CA GLY A 48 25.37 3.57 23.38
C GLY A 48 26.38 2.46 23.72
N LEU A 49 26.52 2.13 25.01
CA LEU A 49 27.42 1.06 25.47
C LEU A 49 26.87 -0.35 25.21
N VAL A 50 25.54 -0.50 25.15
CA VAL A 50 24.83 -1.77 24.89
C VAL A 50 24.15 -1.75 23.52
N ALA A 51 24.63 -0.89 22.60
CA ALA A 51 24.02 -0.65 21.29
C ALA A 51 24.13 -1.88 20.39
N SER A 52 23.25 -2.85 20.61
CA SER A 52 22.92 -3.91 19.67
C SER A 52 21.77 -3.42 18.78
N PRO A 53 21.79 -3.71 17.46
CA PRO A 53 20.64 -3.48 16.59
C PRO A 53 19.34 -4.04 17.17
N LEU A 54 19.40 -5.16 17.90
CA LEU A 54 18.24 -5.76 18.57
C LEU A 54 17.69 -4.89 19.70
N VAL A 55 18.55 -4.22 20.48
CA VAL A 55 18.11 -3.32 21.56
C VAL A 55 17.47 -2.07 20.97
N LEU A 56 18.05 -1.50 19.91
CA LEU A 56 17.46 -0.36 19.19
C LEU A 56 16.11 -0.73 18.56
N LEU A 57 16.01 -1.91 17.94
CA LEU A 57 14.75 -2.45 17.42
C LEU A 57 13.72 -2.69 18.53
N ALA A 58 14.13 -3.21 19.68
CA ALA A 58 13.24 -3.43 20.82
C ALA A 58 12.72 -2.10 21.41
N ILE A 59 13.57 -1.09 21.53
CA ILE A 59 13.18 0.25 21.97
C ILE A 59 12.24 0.90 20.95
N ALA A 60 12.57 0.85 19.67
CA ALA A 60 11.72 1.37 18.60
C ALA A 60 10.37 0.65 18.56
N GLY A 61 10.37 -0.68 18.73
CA GLY A 61 9.18 -1.50 18.84
C GLY A 61 8.32 -1.12 20.05
N LEU A 62 8.93 -0.94 21.23
CA LEU A 62 8.23 -0.51 22.43
C LEU A 62 7.61 0.88 22.27
N ILE A 63 8.36 1.85 21.74
CA ILE A 63 7.86 3.19 21.43
C ILE A 63 6.70 3.09 20.43
N GLY A 64 6.85 2.29 19.38
CA GLY A 64 5.80 2.03 18.39
C GLY A 64 4.53 1.48 19.01
N VAL A 65 4.63 0.47 19.89
CA VAL A 65 3.49 -0.11 20.61
C VAL A 65 2.84 0.93 21.54
N LEU A 66 3.63 1.69 22.29
CA LEU A 66 3.10 2.73 23.18
C LEU A 66 2.36 3.82 22.39
N LEU A 67 2.93 4.28 21.28
CA LEU A 67 2.27 5.25 20.38
C LEU A 67 0.99 4.67 19.77
N LEU A 68 1.00 3.40 19.37
CA LEU A 68 -0.16 2.74 18.81
C LEU A 68 -1.30 2.61 19.84
N VAL A 69 -0.98 2.27 21.08
CA VAL A 69 -1.96 2.17 22.17
C VAL A 69 -2.52 3.54 22.56
N GLN A 70 -1.69 4.59 22.55
CA GLN A 70 -2.11 5.95 22.87
C GLN A 70 -2.91 6.61 21.75
N THR A 71 -2.55 6.34 20.49
CA THR A 71 -3.17 6.96 19.32
C THR A 71 -3.19 5.97 18.15
N PRO A 72 -4.19 5.08 18.09
CA PRO A 72 -4.24 4.02 17.09
C PRO A 72 -4.17 4.52 15.63
N ALA A 73 -4.68 5.73 15.36
CA ALA A 73 -4.62 6.37 14.05
C ALA A 73 -3.19 6.58 13.54
N LEU A 74 -2.20 6.76 14.43
CA LEU A 74 -0.79 6.87 14.04
C LEU A 74 -0.27 5.57 13.41
N GLY A 75 -0.82 4.42 13.79
CA GLY A 75 -0.49 3.14 13.15
C GLY A 75 -0.75 3.19 11.65
N LEU A 76 -1.93 3.68 11.25
CA LEU A 76 -2.30 3.80 9.83
C LEU A 76 -1.47 4.86 9.09
N VAL A 77 -1.13 5.97 9.76
CA VAL A 77 -0.26 7.02 9.19
C VAL A 77 1.16 6.50 8.96
N ALA A 78 1.65 5.63 9.85
CA ALA A 78 2.98 5.03 9.77
C ALA A 78 3.06 3.86 8.78
N LEU A 79 1.94 3.23 8.38
CA LEU A 79 1.96 2.08 7.47
C LEU A 79 2.74 2.31 6.18
N PRO A 80 2.62 3.45 5.46
CA PRO A 80 3.44 3.70 4.27
C PRO A 80 4.94 3.69 4.58
N LEU A 81 5.36 4.38 5.65
CA LEU A 81 6.77 4.40 6.09
C LEU A 81 7.27 2.98 6.36
N LEU A 82 6.50 2.18 7.11
CA LEU A 82 6.86 0.80 7.44
C LEU A 82 6.92 -0.08 6.20
N ALA A 83 5.94 0.06 5.30
CA ALA A 83 5.88 -0.71 4.06
C ALA A 83 7.08 -0.43 3.14
N ILE A 84 7.54 0.81 3.10
CA ILE A 84 8.61 1.27 2.19
C ILE A 84 9.99 1.08 2.80
N PHE A 85 10.21 1.48 4.05
CA PHE A 85 11.56 1.68 4.59
C PHE A 85 11.98 0.68 5.66
N VAL A 86 11.09 -0.25 6.03
CA VAL A 86 11.44 -1.32 6.95
C VAL A 86 11.61 -2.59 6.12
N PRO A 87 12.86 -2.99 5.77
CA PRO A 87 13.14 -4.18 4.97
C PRO A 87 13.02 -5.46 5.81
N PHE A 88 11.97 -5.53 6.63
CA PHE A 88 11.61 -6.71 7.39
C PHE A 88 10.46 -7.40 6.68
N ALA A 89 10.70 -8.64 6.29
CA ALA A 89 9.67 -9.51 5.73
C ALA A 89 9.76 -10.90 6.35
N VAL A 90 8.61 -11.51 6.59
CA VAL A 90 8.51 -12.88 7.08
C VAL A 90 8.35 -13.80 5.88
N LYS A 91 9.25 -14.76 5.72
CA LYS A 91 9.15 -15.78 4.66
C LYS A 91 7.91 -16.65 4.90
N ALA A 92 6.92 -16.52 4.01
CA ALA A 92 5.73 -17.37 4.00
C ALA A 92 5.95 -18.64 3.16
N SER A 93 6.82 -18.56 2.14
CA SER A 93 7.31 -19.71 1.39
C SER A 93 8.71 -19.40 0.82
N ALA A 94 9.30 -20.34 0.06
CA ALA A 94 10.61 -20.15 -0.57
C ALA A 94 10.66 -18.87 -1.44
N ASP A 95 9.53 -18.51 -2.06
CA ASP A 95 9.44 -17.43 -3.05
C ASP A 95 8.50 -16.29 -2.61
N VAL A 96 7.95 -16.34 -1.39
CA VAL A 96 6.97 -15.36 -0.91
C VAL A 96 7.39 -14.83 0.45
N GLU A 97 7.57 -13.53 0.51
CA GLU A 97 7.86 -12.79 1.74
C GLU A 97 6.71 -11.84 2.06
N ILE A 98 6.30 -11.80 3.32
CA ILE A 98 5.23 -10.93 3.82
C ILE A 98 5.88 -9.71 4.47
N ASN A 99 5.66 -8.54 3.86
CA ASN A 99 6.14 -7.26 4.38
C ASN A 99 5.56 -6.97 5.78
N ILE A 100 6.36 -6.35 6.65
CA ILE A 100 5.96 -5.96 8.01
C ILE A 100 4.62 -5.21 8.09
N ALA A 101 4.29 -4.38 7.10
CA ALA A 101 3.03 -3.63 7.06
C ALA A 101 1.80 -4.56 7.12
N VAL A 102 1.87 -5.75 6.50
CA VAL A 102 0.81 -6.76 6.53
C VAL A 102 0.61 -7.31 7.95
N ILE A 103 1.69 -7.44 8.73
CA ILE A 103 1.67 -7.93 10.12
C ILE A 103 1.19 -6.84 11.07
N VAL A 104 1.55 -5.58 10.78
CA VAL A 104 1.15 -4.42 11.59
C VAL A 104 -0.37 -4.21 11.54
N ILE A 105 -1.04 -4.52 10.42
CA ILE A 105 -2.50 -4.36 10.30
C ILE A 105 -3.27 -5.13 11.40
N PRO A 106 -3.10 -6.46 11.58
CA PRO A 106 -3.69 -7.18 12.70
C PRO A 106 -3.36 -6.60 14.08
N ALA A 107 -2.13 -6.10 14.27
CA ALA A 107 -1.76 -5.46 15.53
C ALA A 107 -2.55 -4.16 15.78
N ILE A 108 -2.73 -3.32 14.75
CA ILE A 108 -3.58 -2.12 14.82
C ILE A 108 -5.03 -2.53 15.13
N VAL A 109 -5.54 -3.60 14.50
CA VAL A 109 -6.90 -4.12 14.76
C VAL A 109 -7.06 -4.55 16.22
N VAL A 110 -6.12 -5.33 16.77
CA VAL A 110 -6.15 -5.77 18.17
C VAL A 110 -6.15 -4.56 19.11
N VAL A 111 -5.26 -3.60 18.88
CA VAL A 111 -5.19 -2.38 19.71
C VAL A 111 -6.49 -1.57 19.62
N TRP A 112 -7.05 -1.43 18.42
CA TRP A 112 -8.34 -0.76 18.21
C TRP A 112 -9.48 -1.47 18.94
N VAL A 113 -9.58 -2.81 18.87
CA VAL A 113 -10.59 -3.59 19.60
C VAL A 113 -10.43 -3.41 21.10
N LEU A 114 -9.21 -3.52 21.63
CA LEU A 114 -8.95 -3.33 23.06
C LEU A 114 -9.31 -1.91 23.51
N HIS A 115 -9.01 -0.90 22.69
CA HIS A 115 -9.39 0.49 22.94
C HIS A 115 -10.91 0.67 22.94
N ALA A 116 -11.61 0.13 21.94
CA ALA A 116 -13.07 0.18 21.86
C ALA A 116 -13.76 -0.54 23.03
N MET A 117 -13.21 -1.68 23.47
CA MET A 117 -13.69 -2.40 24.66
C MET A 117 -13.48 -1.58 25.94
N ARG A 118 -12.31 -0.95 26.11
CA ARG A 118 -12.00 -0.07 27.25
C ARG A 118 -12.95 1.11 27.32
N GLU A 119 -13.26 1.72 26.17
CA GLU A 119 -14.19 2.85 26.08
C GLU A 119 -15.67 2.42 26.08
N ARG A 120 -15.95 1.11 26.01
CA ARG A 120 -17.29 0.53 25.85
C ARG A 120 -18.05 1.09 24.65
N ARG A 121 -17.33 1.44 23.59
CA ARG A 121 -17.86 2.01 22.35
C ARG A 121 -17.35 1.21 21.17
N PHE A 122 -18.05 0.11 20.88
CA PHE A 122 -17.79 -0.68 19.69
C PHE A 122 -18.77 -0.27 18.59
N GLU A 123 -18.44 0.80 17.88
CA GLU A 123 -19.24 1.30 16.76
C GLU A 123 -18.56 0.93 15.45
N ILE A 124 -19.11 -0.06 14.75
CA ILE A 124 -18.74 -0.31 13.36
C ILE A 124 -19.45 0.75 12.50
N VAL A 125 -18.67 1.58 11.82
CA VAL A 125 -19.20 2.57 10.89
C VAL A 125 -20.02 1.86 9.81
N ARG A 126 -21.31 2.17 9.74
CA ARG A 126 -22.20 1.65 8.70
C ARG A 126 -21.81 2.28 7.37
N SER A 127 -21.35 1.46 6.44
CA SER A 127 -21.00 1.86 5.08
C SER A 127 -21.60 0.88 4.09
N GLU A 128 -22.06 1.37 2.95
CA GLU A 128 -22.55 0.55 1.84
C GLU A 128 -21.46 -0.40 1.31
N VAL A 129 -20.18 -0.08 1.56
CA VAL A 129 -19.03 -0.92 1.18
C VAL A 129 -18.89 -2.15 2.08
N ASN A 130 -19.46 -2.14 3.28
CA ASN A 130 -19.30 -3.26 4.23
C ASN A 130 -19.90 -4.57 3.70
N LEU A 131 -21.09 -4.51 3.10
CA LEU A 131 -21.79 -5.70 2.62
C LEU A 131 -21.08 -6.33 1.41
N PRO A 132 -20.73 -5.59 0.33
CA PRO A 132 -19.95 -6.15 -0.78
C PRO A 132 -18.62 -6.75 -0.34
N ALA A 133 -17.93 -6.10 0.62
CA ALA A 133 -16.64 -6.60 1.08
C ALA A 133 -16.78 -7.85 1.98
N LEU A 134 -17.82 -7.94 2.81
CA LEU A 134 -18.17 -9.17 3.53
C LEU A 134 -18.56 -10.30 2.57
N ALA A 135 -19.35 -10.00 1.54
CA ALA A 135 -19.71 -10.97 0.51
C ALA A 135 -18.46 -11.47 -0.24
N PHE A 136 -17.53 -10.57 -0.57
CA PHE A 136 -16.25 -10.91 -1.18
C PHE A 136 -15.41 -11.83 -0.26
N LEU A 137 -15.29 -11.51 1.03
CA LEU A 137 -14.58 -12.38 1.97
C LEU A 137 -15.26 -13.74 2.15
N GLY A 138 -16.60 -13.77 2.23
CA GLY A 138 -17.36 -15.01 2.26
C GLY A 138 -17.10 -15.86 1.01
N SER A 139 -17.09 -15.24 -0.16
CA SER A 139 -16.74 -15.90 -1.43
C SER A 139 -15.31 -16.41 -1.42
N ALA A 140 -14.35 -15.65 -0.89
CA ALA A 140 -12.96 -16.07 -0.80
C ALA A 140 -12.77 -17.25 0.17
N VAL A 141 -13.46 -17.28 1.31
CA VAL A 141 -13.48 -18.43 2.23
C VAL A 141 -14.09 -19.65 1.55
N LEU A 142 -15.21 -19.48 0.86
CA LEU A 142 -15.89 -20.57 0.18
C LEU A 142 -15.03 -21.14 -0.96
N SER A 143 -14.44 -20.28 -1.78
CA SER A 143 -13.46 -20.66 -2.80
C SER A 143 -12.26 -21.38 -2.18
N TRP A 144 -11.72 -20.89 -1.07
CA TRP A 144 -10.62 -21.55 -0.37
C TRP A 144 -10.97 -22.97 0.08
N ILE A 145 -12.14 -23.16 0.69
CA ILE A 145 -12.62 -24.49 1.11
C ILE A 145 -12.81 -25.38 -0.12
N LEU A 146 -13.56 -24.91 -1.11
CA LEU A 146 -13.95 -25.72 -2.26
C LEU A 146 -12.79 -26.05 -3.19
N GLY A 147 -11.83 -25.15 -3.38
CA GLY A 147 -10.62 -25.45 -4.14
C GLY A 147 -9.73 -26.53 -3.51
N ASN A 148 -9.83 -26.73 -2.19
CA ASN A 148 -9.21 -27.87 -1.54
C ASN A 148 -10.01 -29.17 -1.67
N VAL A 149 -11.35 -29.07 -1.69
CA VAL A 149 -12.25 -30.23 -1.88
C VAL A 149 -12.18 -30.74 -3.32
N TYR A 150 -12.19 -29.85 -4.30
CA TYR A 150 -12.16 -30.15 -5.73
C TYR A 150 -10.74 -30.24 -6.30
N TRP A 151 -9.73 -30.41 -5.45
CA TRP A 151 -8.35 -30.56 -5.91
C TRP A 151 -8.22 -31.80 -6.80
N ASP A 152 -7.77 -31.60 -8.03
CA ASP A 152 -7.57 -32.70 -8.97
C ASP A 152 -6.49 -33.66 -8.47
N VAL A 153 -6.84 -34.95 -8.38
CA VAL A 153 -5.98 -36.02 -7.87
C VAL A 153 -4.73 -36.21 -8.75
N PHE A 154 -4.80 -35.83 -10.04
CA PHE A 154 -3.66 -35.90 -10.95
C PHE A 154 -2.70 -34.71 -10.83
N VAL A 155 -3.05 -33.68 -10.06
CA VAL A 155 -2.21 -32.49 -9.85
C VAL A 155 -1.42 -32.61 -8.55
N PRO A 156 -0.07 -32.61 -8.61
CA PRO A 156 0.76 -32.70 -7.42
C PRO A 156 0.42 -31.60 -6.41
N ARG A 157 0.08 -31.99 -5.19
CA ARG A 157 -0.28 -31.07 -4.10
C ARG A 157 0.92 -30.83 -3.18
N PRO A 158 1.43 -29.58 -3.08
CA PRO A 158 2.49 -29.27 -2.12
C PRO A 158 2.02 -29.46 -0.68
N HIS A 159 2.92 -29.92 0.19
CA HIS A 159 2.64 -30.13 1.63
C HIS A 159 2.27 -28.82 2.37
N ASN A 160 2.73 -27.67 1.88
CA ASN A 160 2.50 -26.36 2.49
C ASN A 160 1.34 -25.57 1.83
N ILE A 161 0.56 -26.18 0.93
CA ILE A 161 -0.43 -25.45 0.13
C ILE A 161 -1.46 -24.71 1.00
N ILE A 162 -1.95 -25.33 2.07
CA ILE A 162 -2.93 -24.71 2.98
C ILE A 162 -2.37 -23.43 3.61
N LEU A 163 -1.10 -23.41 4.00
CA LEU A 163 -0.46 -22.23 4.58
C LEU A 163 -0.33 -21.11 3.54
N VAL A 164 0.05 -21.45 2.31
CA VAL A 164 0.16 -20.49 1.20
C VAL A 164 -1.22 -19.88 0.89
N GLN A 165 -2.26 -20.71 0.82
CA GLN A 165 -3.63 -20.26 0.60
C GLN A 165 -4.16 -19.38 1.73
N PHE A 166 -3.87 -19.75 2.98
CA PHE A 166 -4.19 -18.93 4.13
C PHE A 166 -3.46 -17.58 4.07
N GLY A 167 -2.19 -17.57 3.66
CA GLY A 167 -1.44 -16.33 3.44
C GLY A 167 -2.11 -15.42 2.40
N GLN A 168 -2.57 -15.98 1.29
CA GLN A 168 -3.31 -15.22 0.27
C GLN A 168 -4.67 -14.74 0.77
N PHE A 169 -5.43 -15.59 1.46
CA PHE A 169 -6.69 -15.20 2.10
C PHE A 169 -6.46 -14.05 3.09
N ALA A 170 -5.42 -14.15 3.91
CA ALA A 170 -5.06 -13.16 4.90
C ALA A 170 -4.77 -11.80 4.26
N LEU A 171 -4.20 -11.73 3.06
CA LEU A 171 -4.03 -10.46 2.34
C LEU A 171 -5.39 -9.77 2.06
N TYR A 172 -6.41 -10.52 1.63
CA TYR A 172 -7.76 -9.96 1.45
C TYR A 172 -8.40 -9.57 2.78
N ALA A 173 -8.37 -10.48 3.76
CA ALA A 173 -8.95 -10.25 5.07
C ALA A 173 -8.30 -9.03 5.76
N PHE A 174 -6.98 -8.91 5.73
CA PHE A 174 -6.26 -7.80 6.36
C PHE A 174 -6.48 -6.49 5.59
N SER A 175 -6.60 -6.51 4.26
CA SER A 175 -6.98 -5.30 3.50
C SER A 175 -8.35 -4.78 3.92
N PHE A 176 -9.30 -5.68 4.14
CA PHE A 176 -10.63 -5.32 4.63
C PHE A 176 -10.62 -4.83 6.08
N LEU A 177 -9.87 -5.50 6.97
CA LEU A 177 -9.68 -5.03 8.34
C LEU A 177 -9.03 -3.65 8.38
N ALA A 178 -8.02 -3.39 7.54
CA ALA A 178 -7.39 -2.08 7.43
C ALA A 178 -8.40 -1.02 6.97
N MET A 179 -9.27 -1.34 6.01
CA MET A 179 -10.35 -0.44 5.58
C MET A 179 -11.32 -0.10 6.73
N TRP A 180 -11.77 -1.11 7.49
CA TRP A 180 -12.69 -0.90 8.61
C TRP A 180 -12.08 -0.11 9.77
N VAL A 181 -10.85 -0.45 10.13
CA VAL A 181 -10.09 0.27 11.15
C VAL A 181 -9.83 1.71 10.69
N ALA A 182 -9.50 1.92 9.42
CA ALA A 182 -9.36 3.26 8.85
C ALA A 182 -10.67 4.05 8.89
N ALA A 183 -11.80 3.45 8.53
CA ALA A 183 -13.10 4.11 8.62
C ALA A 183 -13.45 4.53 10.05
N SER A 184 -13.00 3.75 11.05
CA SER A 184 -13.28 4.01 12.47
C SER A 184 -12.28 5.00 13.10
N LEU A 185 -11.03 5.00 12.67
CA LEU A 185 -9.95 5.82 13.25
C LEU A 185 -9.69 7.13 12.51
N LEU A 186 -9.94 7.19 11.20
CA LEU A 186 -9.65 8.36 10.35
C LEU A 186 -10.87 9.28 10.18
N VAL A 187 -11.69 9.41 11.22
CA VAL A 187 -12.90 10.25 11.21
C VAL A 187 -12.53 11.73 11.04
N GLU A 188 -11.43 12.15 11.64
CA GLU A 188 -10.96 13.52 11.51
C GLU A 188 -10.14 13.72 10.25
N GLN A 189 -10.45 14.79 9.50
CA GLN A 189 -9.77 15.14 8.25
C GLN A 189 -8.24 15.20 8.39
N ARG A 190 -7.72 15.61 9.56
CA ARG A 190 -6.26 15.66 9.79
C ARG A 190 -5.59 14.31 9.62
N TRP A 191 -6.21 13.21 10.08
CA TRP A 191 -5.58 11.89 10.01
C TRP A 191 -5.49 11.39 8.58
N LEU A 192 -6.53 11.64 7.78
CA LEU A 192 -6.52 11.36 6.34
C LEU A 192 -5.45 12.19 5.62
N GLN A 193 -5.29 13.47 5.99
CA GLN A 193 -4.22 14.32 5.48
C GLN A 193 -2.84 13.76 5.84
N TRP A 194 -2.61 13.40 7.10
CA TRP A 194 -1.34 12.82 7.54
C TRP A 194 -1.01 11.52 6.84
N MET A 195 -1.98 10.63 6.64
CA MET A 195 -1.80 9.38 5.89
C MET A 195 -1.47 9.66 4.41
N THR A 196 -2.16 10.62 3.79
CA THR A 196 -1.88 11.01 2.39
C THR A 196 -0.49 11.63 2.27
N TYR A 197 -0.13 12.53 3.18
CA TYR A 197 1.16 13.19 3.18
C TYR A 197 2.29 12.23 3.51
N SER A 198 2.09 11.27 4.43
CA SER A 198 3.09 10.24 4.70
C SER A 198 3.31 9.37 3.47
N TYR A 199 2.25 8.94 2.80
CA TYR A 199 2.36 8.17 1.56
C TYR A 199 3.08 8.97 0.47
N ILE A 200 2.76 10.25 0.25
CA ILE A 200 3.43 11.08 -0.76
C ILE A 200 4.89 11.34 -0.38
N LEU A 201 5.18 11.64 0.89
CA LEU A 201 6.52 12.00 1.35
C LEU A 201 7.47 10.79 1.26
N PHE A 202 7.11 9.69 1.90
CA PHE A 202 7.92 8.47 1.89
C PHE A 202 7.93 7.83 0.49
N GLY A 203 6.77 7.88 -0.17
CA GLY A 203 6.54 7.92 -1.62
C GLY A 203 7.70 8.42 -2.45
N GLY A 204 7.76 9.75 -2.44
CA GLY A 204 8.67 10.56 -3.22
C GLY A 204 10.12 10.37 -2.81
N ILE A 205 10.41 10.23 -1.50
CA ILE A 205 11.79 9.97 -1.03
C ILE A 205 12.30 8.67 -1.64
N ALA A 206 11.54 7.57 -1.55
CA ALA A 206 11.94 6.30 -2.14
C ALA A 206 12.17 6.42 -3.65
N ALA A 207 11.26 7.08 -4.38
CA ALA A 207 11.41 7.30 -5.81
C ALA A 207 12.67 8.15 -6.14
N LEU A 208 12.92 9.20 -5.36
CA LEU A 208 14.08 10.09 -5.54
C LEU A 208 15.40 9.38 -5.28
N LEU A 209 15.47 8.45 -4.32
CA LEU A 209 16.67 7.65 -4.04
C LEU A 209 17.09 6.82 -5.25
N PHE A 210 16.13 6.37 -6.07
CA PHE A 210 16.42 5.63 -7.30
C PHE A 210 16.81 6.51 -8.49
N VAL A 211 16.85 7.85 -8.38
CA VAL A 211 17.24 8.72 -9.51
C VAL A 211 18.77 8.71 -9.71
N PRO A 212 19.60 9.07 -8.72
CA PRO A 212 21.04 9.11 -8.92
C PRO A 212 21.64 7.72 -8.81
N ALA A 213 22.46 7.32 -9.79
CA ALA A 213 23.09 6.00 -9.80
C ALA A 213 23.90 5.70 -8.53
N PHE A 214 24.58 6.71 -7.97
CA PHE A 214 25.40 6.57 -6.76
C PHE A 214 24.57 6.33 -5.47
N LEU A 215 23.25 6.52 -5.51
CA LEU A 215 22.35 6.21 -4.38
C LEU A 215 21.67 4.85 -4.53
N ASN A 216 21.87 4.11 -5.62
CA ASN A 216 21.15 2.85 -5.85
C ASN A 216 21.40 1.83 -4.74
N GLU A 217 22.64 1.66 -4.27
CA GLU A 217 22.95 0.72 -3.17
C GLU A 217 22.23 1.10 -1.87
N ILE A 218 22.16 2.40 -1.58
CA ILE A 218 21.42 2.93 -0.43
C ILE A 218 19.92 2.70 -0.63
N ALA A 219 19.41 2.96 -1.82
CA ALA A 219 18.00 2.76 -2.16
C ALA A 219 17.61 1.29 -2.02
N GLU A 220 18.42 0.35 -2.51
CA GLU A 220 18.18 -1.10 -2.41
C GLU A 220 18.29 -1.61 -0.97
N ALA A 221 19.19 -1.04 -0.16
CA ALA A 221 19.30 -1.38 1.25
C ALA A 221 18.15 -0.81 2.11
N MET A 222 17.64 0.38 1.75
CA MET A 222 16.63 1.09 2.54
C MET A 222 15.20 0.76 2.11
N VAL A 223 14.95 0.56 0.81
CA VAL A 223 13.60 0.36 0.28
C VAL A 223 13.30 -1.14 0.26
N ALA A 224 12.24 -1.52 0.95
CA ALA A 224 11.79 -2.91 1.03
C ALA A 224 11.55 -3.48 -0.38
N PRO A 225 12.03 -4.71 -0.65
CA PRO A 225 11.69 -5.41 -1.89
C PRO A 225 10.17 -5.45 -2.06
N GLY A 226 9.67 -5.12 -3.25
CA GLY A 226 8.23 -4.98 -3.46
C GLY A 226 7.70 -3.55 -3.46
N ALA A 227 8.28 -2.68 -2.63
CA ALA A 227 7.77 -1.32 -2.40
C ALA A 227 8.02 -0.35 -3.56
N ALA A 228 8.83 -0.73 -4.54
CA ALA A 228 9.15 0.08 -5.73
C ALA A 228 8.45 -0.39 -7.02
N TYR A 229 7.47 -1.29 -6.94
CA TYR A 229 6.77 -1.79 -8.14
C TYR A 229 5.55 -0.95 -8.55
N SER A 230 5.01 -1.29 -9.73
CA SER A 230 3.92 -0.59 -10.41
C SER A 230 2.76 -0.14 -9.51
N PRO A 231 2.12 -0.98 -8.66
CA PRO A 231 0.97 -0.55 -7.88
C PRO A 231 1.28 0.65 -6.98
N TYR A 232 2.48 0.67 -6.40
CA TYR A 232 2.92 1.76 -5.54
C TYR A 232 3.08 3.06 -6.32
N TRP A 233 3.72 3.01 -7.51
CA TRP A 233 3.90 4.18 -8.39
C TRP A 233 2.56 4.72 -8.92
N VAL A 234 1.60 3.84 -9.17
CA VAL A 234 0.23 4.21 -9.57
C VAL A 234 -0.44 5.02 -8.47
N TRP A 235 -0.43 4.53 -7.24
CA TRP A 235 -1.02 5.25 -6.10
C TRP A 235 -0.29 6.55 -5.79
N LEU A 236 1.04 6.57 -5.85
CA LEU A 236 1.83 7.78 -5.64
C LEU A 236 1.51 8.83 -6.71
N THR A 237 1.40 8.42 -7.97
CA THR A 237 0.98 9.27 -9.08
C THR A 237 -0.45 9.79 -8.86
N ALA A 238 -1.39 8.93 -8.48
CA ALA A 238 -2.78 9.30 -8.23
C ALA A 238 -2.88 10.35 -7.13
N MET A 239 -2.21 10.14 -6.00
CA MET A 239 -2.22 11.07 -4.88
C MET A 239 -1.49 12.38 -5.25
N ALA A 240 -0.28 12.32 -5.80
CA ALA A 240 0.47 13.54 -6.13
C ALA A 240 -0.23 14.38 -7.22
N ALA A 241 -0.71 13.75 -8.28
CA ALA A 241 -1.41 14.45 -9.37
C ALA A 241 -2.78 14.99 -8.89
N SER A 242 -3.54 14.24 -8.09
CA SER A 242 -4.81 14.74 -7.57
C SER A 242 -4.63 15.93 -6.63
N GLN A 243 -3.62 15.88 -5.75
CA GLN A 243 -3.27 17.01 -4.89
C GLN A 243 -2.87 18.24 -5.74
N LEU A 244 -2.05 18.06 -6.77
CA LEU A 244 -1.63 19.14 -7.66
C LEU A 244 -2.80 19.77 -8.44
N LEU A 245 -3.71 18.95 -8.97
CA LEU A 245 -4.82 19.38 -9.83
C LEU A 245 -6.01 19.96 -9.06
N PHE A 246 -6.33 19.39 -7.89
CA PHE A 246 -7.56 19.70 -7.17
C PHE A 246 -7.34 20.45 -5.86
N ASN A 247 -6.19 20.30 -5.18
CA ASN A 247 -5.96 20.95 -3.89
C ASN A 247 -5.45 22.39 -4.05
N ARG A 248 -6.37 23.35 -3.86
CA ARG A 248 -6.07 24.79 -3.95
C ARG A 248 -5.33 25.35 -2.73
N ARG A 249 -5.25 24.60 -1.63
CA ARG A 249 -4.63 25.06 -0.36
C ARG A 249 -3.12 24.81 -0.31
N ILE A 250 -2.57 24.04 -1.25
CA ILE A 250 -1.13 23.75 -1.29
C ILE A 250 -0.39 24.99 -1.80
N GLY A 251 0.56 25.47 -0.99
CA GLY A 251 1.45 26.57 -1.35
C GLY A 251 2.38 26.23 -2.53
N PRO A 252 3.08 27.22 -3.10
CA PRO A 252 3.93 27.02 -4.28
C PRO A 252 5.02 25.97 -4.05
N TRP A 253 5.65 25.94 -2.87
CA TRP A 253 6.66 24.95 -2.52
C TRP A 253 6.12 23.52 -2.49
N GLY A 254 4.92 23.32 -1.93
CA GLY A 254 4.27 22.01 -1.93
C GLY A 254 3.93 21.56 -3.34
N LYS A 255 3.44 22.46 -4.20
CA LYS A 255 3.20 22.17 -5.62
C LYS A 255 4.50 21.81 -6.35
N GLY A 256 5.58 22.55 -6.09
CA GLY A 256 6.92 22.25 -6.61
C GLY A 256 7.38 20.85 -6.22
N GLY A 257 7.23 20.48 -4.94
CA GLY A 257 7.54 19.13 -4.45
C GLY A 257 6.72 18.04 -5.16
N LEU A 258 5.41 18.24 -5.33
CA LEU A 258 4.57 17.29 -6.06
C LEU A 258 4.97 17.16 -7.54
N ILE A 259 5.32 18.26 -8.20
CA ILE A 259 5.83 18.26 -9.58
C ILE A 259 7.13 17.48 -9.67
N VAL A 260 8.06 17.70 -8.73
CA VAL A 260 9.33 16.95 -8.66
C VAL A 260 9.06 15.45 -8.52
N ILE A 261 8.17 15.04 -7.61
CA ILE A 261 7.81 13.62 -7.45
C ILE A 261 7.26 13.02 -8.75
N LEU A 262 6.32 13.71 -9.41
CA LEU A 262 5.74 13.24 -10.68
C LEU A 262 6.79 13.16 -11.79
N ALA A 263 7.67 14.17 -11.89
CA ALA A 263 8.76 14.19 -12.86
C ALA A 263 9.77 13.07 -12.59
N THR A 264 10.08 12.78 -11.32
CA THR A 264 10.91 11.65 -10.91
C THR A 264 10.30 10.32 -11.35
N LEU A 265 9.01 10.09 -11.10
CA LEU A 265 8.34 8.87 -11.55
C LEU A 265 8.40 8.73 -13.08
N LEU A 266 8.08 9.80 -13.82
CA LEU A 266 8.20 9.81 -15.28
C LEU A 266 9.62 9.53 -15.75
N TYR A 267 10.64 10.08 -15.10
CA TYR A 267 12.04 9.80 -15.41
C TYR A 267 12.40 8.32 -15.18
N LEU A 268 12.05 7.78 -14.01
CA LEU A 268 12.34 6.37 -13.67
C LEU A 268 11.71 5.41 -14.69
N ILE A 269 10.52 5.73 -15.15
CA ILE A 269 9.79 4.94 -16.14
C ILE A 269 10.38 5.10 -17.53
N LEU A 270 10.41 6.33 -18.05
CA LEU A 270 10.69 6.60 -19.45
C LEU A 270 12.17 6.44 -19.78
N ILE A 271 13.04 6.77 -18.83
CA ILE A 271 14.49 6.82 -19.04
C ILE A 271 15.18 5.64 -18.36
N LYS A 272 14.94 5.43 -17.05
CA LYS A 272 15.71 4.41 -16.29
C LYS A 272 15.25 2.98 -16.61
N THR A 273 13.94 2.75 -16.67
CA THR A 273 13.37 1.41 -16.93
C THR A 273 13.05 1.19 -18.40
N GLY A 274 12.72 2.26 -19.12
CA GLY A 274 12.34 2.23 -20.53
C GLY A 274 10.87 1.85 -20.76
N LEU A 275 10.42 2.07 -22.00
CA LEU A 275 9.04 1.81 -22.43
C LEU A 275 8.69 0.32 -22.55
N GLY A 276 9.67 -0.58 -22.43
CA GLY A 276 9.41 -2.02 -22.40
C GLY A 276 8.62 -2.47 -21.17
N TRP A 277 8.62 -1.71 -20.08
CA TRP A 277 7.87 -2.05 -18.87
C TRP A 277 6.44 -1.48 -18.90
N VAL A 278 5.58 -2.07 -19.73
CA VAL A 278 4.19 -1.61 -19.94
C VAL A 278 3.40 -1.53 -18.64
N SER A 279 3.50 -2.56 -17.78
CA SER A 279 2.80 -2.56 -16.49
C SER A 279 3.28 -1.46 -15.55
N GLY A 280 4.48 -0.91 -15.74
CA GLY A 280 4.96 0.25 -15.01
C GLY A 280 4.22 1.51 -15.45
N PHE A 281 4.40 1.92 -16.70
CA PHE A 281 3.96 3.25 -17.16
C PHE A 281 2.46 3.36 -17.44
N LEU A 282 1.85 2.34 -18.05
CA LEU A 282 0.50 2.44 -18.58
C LEU A 282 -0.54 2.76 -17.49
N PRO A 283 -0.54 2.08 -16.33
CA PRO A 283 -1.44 2.42 -15.23
C PRO A 283 -1.29 3.87 -14.72
N MET A 284 -0.07 4.42 -14.67
CA MET A 284 0.14 5.81 -14.27
C MET A 284 -0.39 6.80 -15.31
N THR A 285 -0.17 6.53 -16.61
CA THR A 285 -0.73 7.34 -17.68
C THR A 285 -2.26 7.34 -17.62
N VAL A 286 -2.89 6.18 -17.37
CA VAL A 286 -4.34 6.06 -17.20
C VAL A 286 -4.83 6.89 -16.01
N VAL A 287 -4.13 6.84 -14.87
CA VAL A 287 -4.47 7.65 -13.69
C VAL A 287 -4.39 9.15 -13.98
N ILE A 288 -3.28 9.63 -14.56
CA ILE A 288 -3.12 11.05 -14.90
C ILE A 288 -4.21 11.47 -15.88
N THR A 289 -4.49 10.62 -16.88
CA THR A 289 -5.53 10.82 -17.87
C THR A 289 -6.91 10.99 -17.24
N ALA A 290 -7.31 10.04 -16.40
CA ALA A 290 -8.58 10.09 -15.70
C ALA A 290 -8.71 11.37 -14.87
N LEU A 291 -7.67 11.74 -14.11
CA LEU A 291 -7.67 12.96 -13.30
C LEU A 291 -7.74 14.24 -14.15
N LEU A 292 -7.07 14.28 -15.30
CA LEU A 292 -7.15 15.40 -16.24
C LEU A 292 -8.52 15.50 -16.89
N VAL A 293 -9.16 14.38 -17.26
CA VAL A 293 -10.54 14.35 -17.76
C VAL A 293 -11.51 14.83 -16.70
N MET A 294 -11.38 14.37 -15.46
CA MET A 294 -12.22 14.83 -14.35
C MET A 294 -12.07 16.33 -14.09
N ARG A 295 -10.85 16.88 -14.24
CA ARG A 295 -10.58 18.30 -13.98
C ARG A 295 -10.94 19.22 -15.16
N TYR A 296 -10.64 18.78 -16.38
CA TYR A 296 -10.71 19.60 -17.60
C TYR A 296 -11.39 18.84 -18.75
N PRO A 297 -12.63 18.34 -18.59
CA PRO A 297 -13.24 17.38 -19.53
C PRO A 297 -13.28 17.91 -20.97
N ARG A 298 -13.60 19.20 -21.16
CA ARG A 298 -13.69 19.84 -22.49
C ARG A 298 -12.36 19.90 -23.26
N ARG A 299 -11.23 19.89 -22.55
CA ARG A 299 -9.89 19.95 -23.16
C ARG A 299 -9.25 18.56 -23.23
N ALA A 300 -9.43 17.78 -22.17
CA ALA A 300 -8.85 16.47 -22.03
C ALA A 300 -9.45 15.46 -23.03
N ILE A 301 -10.78 15.41 -23.17
CA ILE A 301 -11.44 14.40 -24.01
C ILE A 301 -10.98 14.46 -25.48
N PRO A 302 -10.95 15.64 -26.16
CA PRO A 302 -10.45 15.72 -27.53
C PRO A 302 -8.98 15.29 -27.66
N ILE A 303 -8.13 15.66 -26.71
CA ILE A 303 -6.71 15.28 -26.69
C ILE A 303 -6.58 13.76 -26.56
N PHE A 304 -7.33 13.14 -25.64
CA PHE A 304 -7.30 11.69 -25.47
C PHE A 304 -7.87 10.94 -26.67
N ALA A 305 -8.93 11.45 -27.29
CA ALA A 305 -9.45 10.88 -28.53
C ALA A 305 -8.39 10.94 -29.64
N ALA A 306 -7.73 12.09 -29.83
CA ALA A 306 -6.66 12.26 -30.80
C ALA A 306 -5.47 11.32 -30.52
N MET A 307 -5.00 11.24 -29.28
CA MET A 307 -3.93 10.31 -28.88
C MET A 307 -4.32 8.85 -29.12
N THR A 308 -5.56 8.47 -28.83
CA THR A 308 -6.06 7.11 -29.08
C THR A 308 -6.05 6.81 -30.57
N VAL A 309 -6.49 7.73 -31.42
CA VAL A 309 -6.41 7.59 -32.88
C VAL A 309 -4.97 7.43 -33.36
N VAL A 310 -4.04 8.24 -32.83
CA VAL A 310 -2.60 8.13 -33.17
C VAL A 310 -2.05 6.76 -32.75
N VAL A 311 -2.36 6.27 -31.54
CA VAL A 311 -1.93 4.95 -31.07
C VAL A 311 -2.49 3.84 -31.95
N LEU A 312 -3.78 3.89 -32.29
CA LEU A 312 -4.42 2.90 -33.16
C LEU A 312 -3.86 2.92 -34.59
N ALA A 313 -3.59 4.11 -35.13
CA ALA A 313 -2.97 4.29 -36.44
C ALA A 313 -1.54 3.75 -36.50
N ASN A 314 -0.81 3.81 -35.37
CA ASN A 314 0.58 3.35 -35.26
C ASN A 314 0.71 2.00 -34.55
N ARG A 315 -0.36 1.20 -34.49
CA ARG A 315 -0.40 -0.03 -33.68
C ARG A 315 0.76 -0.99 -33.99
N ALA A 316 1.14 -1.17 -35.26
CA ALA A 316 2.17 -2.13 -35.63
C ALA A 316 3.54 -1.71 -35.11
N ALA A 317 3.91 -0.44 -35.30
CA ALA A 317 5.14 0.14 -34.77
C ALA A 317 5.14 0.16 -33.23
N LEU A 318 3.99 0.43 -32.60
CA LEU A 318 3.84 0.37 -31.16
C LEU A 318 4.04 -1.06 -30.63
N LEU A 319 3.40 -2.06 -31.23
CA LEU A 319 3.54 -3.45 -30.83
C LEU A 319 5.00 -3.94 -30.95
N GLN A 320 5.67 -3.53 -32.03
CA GLN A 320 7.08 -3.85 -32.27
C GLN A 320 8.01 -3.13 -31.26
N SER A 321 7.79 -1.85 -30.99
CA SER A 321 8.61 -1.06 -30.06
C SER A 321 8.40 -1.44 -28.59
N LEU A 322 7.20 -1.91 -28.23
CA LEU A 322 6.94 -2.48 -26.91
C LEU A 322 7.58 -3.86 -26.73
N GLY A 323 8.11 -4.45 -27.80
CA GLY A 323 8.74 -5.77 -27.75
C GLY A 323 7.77 -6.84 -27.27
N LEU A 324 6.47 -6.72 -27.55
CA LEU A 324 5.46 -7.65 -27.06
C LEU A 324 5.73 -9.09 -27.51
N ASP A 325 6.28 -9.28 -28.72
CA ASP A 325 6.70 -10.61 -29.20
C ASP A 325 7.82 -11.18 -28.34
N ARG A 326 8.76 -10.34 -27.90
CA ARG A 326 9.81 -10.71 -26.96
C ARG A 326 9.24 -10.95 -25.57
N GLU A 327 8.31 -10.14 -25.07
CA GLU A 327 7.63 -10.40 -23.80
C GLU A 327 6.85 -11.72 -23.85
N ILE A 328 6.19 -12.05 -24.95
CA ILE A 328 5.50 -13.34 -25.16
C ILE A 328 6.50 -14.51 -25.17
N GLN A 329 7.66 -14.34 -25.79
CA GLN A 329 8.73 -15.34 -25.83
C GLN A 329 9.44 -15.52 -24.48
N ASP A 330 9.84 -14.41 -23.84
CA ASP A 330 10.54 -14.36 -22.54
C ASP A 330 9.60 -14.80 -21.40
N SER A 331 8.29 -14.53 -21.52
CA SER A 331 7.27 -15.10 -20.62
C SER A 331 6.76 -16.47 -21.07
N GLY A 332 7.39 -17.11 -22.06
CA GLY A 332 7.19 -18.48 -22.51
C GLY A 332 5.75 -18.85 -22.91
N GLY A 333 5.19 -18.14 -23.90
CA GLY A 333 3.82 -18.36 -24.38
C GLY A 333 2.79 -17.46 -23.70
N GLY A 334 3.23 -16.52 -22.87
CA GLY A 334 2.43 -15.40 -22.40
C GLY A 334 1.59 -15.70 -21.16
N ARG A 335 1.28 -14.62 -20.42
CA ARG A 335 0.16 -14.60 -19.46
C ARG A 335 -1.13 -15.19 -20.05
N LEU A 336 -1.30 -15.12 -21.38
CA LEU A 336 -2.43 -15.69 -22.11
C LEU A 336 -2.53 -17.23 -22.01
N GLY A 337 -1.41 -17.97 -22.09
CA GLY A 337 -1.43 -19.43 -21.89
C GLY A 337 -1.90 -19.78 -20.47
N HIS A 338 -1.34 -19.09 -19.47
CA HIS A 338 -1.79 -19.23 -18.08
C HIS A 338 -3.26 -18.84 -17.88
N TRP A 339 -3.71 -17.75 -18.50
CA TRP A 339 -5.12 -17.33 -18.44
C TRP A 339 -6.03 -18.34 -19.12
N THR A 340 -5.57 -19.00 -20.19
CA THR A 340 -6.32 -20.06 -20.87
C THR A 340 -6.49 -21.27 -19.97
N ILE A 341 -5.42 -21.71 -19.30
CA ILE A 341 -5.47 -22.78 -18.29
C ILE A 341 -6.45 -22.40 -17.19
N VAL A 342 -6.26 -21.24 -16.57
CA VAL A 342 -7.13 -20.74 -15.49
C VAL A 342 -8.58 -20.68 -15.93
N TRP A 343 -8.86 -20.18 -17.13
CA TRP A 343 -10.20 -20.11 -17.71
C TRP A 343 -10.82 -21.48 -18.00
N GLU A 344 -10.04 -22.43 -18.54
CA GLU A 344 -10.50 -23.81 -18.74
C GLU A 344 -10.91 -24.47 -17.44
N PHE A 345 -10.14 -24.23 -16.39
CA PHE A 345 -10.40 -24.78 -15.07
C PHE A 345 -11.56 -24.07 -14.35
N ALA A 346 -11.59 -22.73 -14.36
CA ALA A 346 -12.68 -21.93 -13.79
C ALA A 346 -14.03 -22.26 -14.45
N ARG A 347 -14.07 -22.54 -15.76
CA ARG A 347 -15.29 -22.99 -16.44
C ARG A 347 -15.87 -24.32 -15.94
N ARG A 348 -15.06 -25.17 -15.29
CA ARG A 348 -15.55 -26.40 -14.65
C ARG A 348 -16.22 -26.12 -13.30
N HIS A 349 -15.85 -25.01 -12.65
CA HIS A 349 -16.34 -24.60 -11.33
C HIS A 349 -16.70 -23.10 -11.31
N PRO A 350 -17.65 -22.64 -12.16
CA PRO A 350 -17.86 -21.21 -12.46
C PRO A 350 -18.39 -20.37 -11.30
N VAL A 351 -18.75 -21.00 -10.18
CA VAL A 351 -19.31 -20.33 -9.00
C VAL A 351 -18.27 -20.17 -7.88
N PHE A 352 -17.26 -21.05 -7.85
CA PHE A 352 -16.38 -21.20 -6.69
C PHE A 352 -14.90 -21.13 -7.07
N GLY A 353 -14.58 -20.99 -8.36
CA GLY A 353 -13.23 -20.98 -8.88
C GLY A 353 -12.42 -22.21 -8.55
N LEU A 354 -11.11 -22.02 -8.46
CA LEU A 354 -10.13 -23.08 -8.23
C LEU A 354 -9.62 -23.13 -6.79
N GLY A 355 -10.05 -22.19 -5.96
CA GLY A 355 -9.40 -21.90 -4.69
C GLY A 355 -8.17 -21.03 -4.86
N LEU A 356 -7.90 -20.27 -3.81
CA LEU A 356 -6.71 -19.42 -3.68
C LEU A 356 -5.45 -20.21 -4.01
N ALA A 357 -4.51 -19.64 -4.76
CA ALA A 357 -3.18 -20.18 -5.06
C ALA A 357 -3.14 -21.52 -5.81
N ALA A 358 -4.29 -22.11 -6.14
CA ALA A 358 -4.35 -23.48 -6.61
C ALA A 358 -3.96 -23.58 -8.09
N TYR A 359 -4.37 -22.60 -8.91
CA TYR A 359 -4.21 -22.62 -10.36
C TYR A 359 -2.75 -22.82 -10.81
N ARG A 360 -1.76 -22.36 -10.04
CA ARG A 360 -0.34 -22.46 -10.40
C ARG A 360 0.14 -23.91 -10.46
N HIS A 361 -0.52 -24.82 -9.76
CA HIS A 361 -0.18 -26.25 -9.78
C HIS A 361 -0.83 -26.96 -10.96
N TYR A 362 -1.96 -26.45 -11.44
CA TYR A 362 -2.63 -26.97 -12.63
C TYR A 362 -1.84 -26.73 -13.91
N THR A 363 -0.94 -25.75 -13.95
CA THR A 363 -0.05 -25.56 -15.11
C THR A 363 0.88 -26.76 -15.33
N TRP A 364 1.22 -27.52 -14.27
CA TRP A 364 1.99 -28.76 -14.39
C TRP A 364 1.25 -29.86 -15.13
N SER A 365 -0.08 -29.81 -15.18
CA SER A 365 -0.91 -30.78 -15.90
C SER A 365 -1.09 -30.46 -17.39
N ARG A 366 -0.71 -29.25 -17.83
CA ARG A 366 -0.90 -28.75 -19.20
C ARG A 366 0.40 -28.17 -19.78
N PRO A 367 1.45 -28.99 -19.94
CA PRO A 367 2.72 -28.55 -20.52
C PRO A 367 2.60 -28.17 -22.01
N ASP A 368 1.49 -28.52 -22.66
CA ASP A 368 1.13 -28.11 -24.02
C ASP A 368 0.80 -26.61 -24.13
N LEU A 369 0.32 -26.00 -23.05
CA LEU A 369 -0.15 -24.61 -23.01
C LEU A 369 0.88 -23.63 -22.43
N VAL A 370 1.98 -24.11 -21.87
CA VAL A 370 3.05 -23.30 -21.26
C VAL A 370 4.37 -23.67 -21.93
N ALA A 371 5.10 -22.69 -22.49
CA ALA A 371 6.29 -23.02 -23.27
C ALA A 371 7.35 -23.76 -22.43
N TYR A 372 7.87 -24.82 -23.05
CA TYR A 372 8.62 -25.91 -22.43
C TYR A 372 9.94 -25.50 -21.73
N ASN A 373 10.53 -24.36 -22.08
CA ASN A 373 11.93 -24.05 -21.76
C ASN A 373 12.18 -23.19 -20.51
N LEU A 374 11.14 -22.58 -19.91
CA LEU A 374 11.32 -21.68 -18.73
C LEU A 374 10.56 -22.12 -17.47
N TYR A 375 9.69 -23.14 -17.56
CA TYR A 375 8.61 -23.32 -16.57
C TYR A 375 8.50 -24.69 -15.89
N ARG A 376 9.39 -25.65 -16.16
CA ARG A 376 9.51 -26.83 -15.29
C ARG A 376 10.15 -26.40 -13.96
N GLY A 377 9.32 -26.27 -12.92
CA GLY A 377 9.75 -25.99 -11.55
C GLY A 377 9.80 -24.51 -11.16
N ALA A 378 9.52 -23.57 -12.07
CA ALA A 378 9.40 -22.16 -11.72
C ALA A 378 8.03 -21.88 -11.09
N SER A 379 8.03 -21.26 -9.92
CA SER A 379 6.86 -20.73 -9.22
C SER A 379 6.23 -19.60 -10.04
N VAL A 380 5.47 -19.95 -11.08
CA VAL A 380 4.89 -18.92 -11.96
C VAL A 380 3.83 -18.16 -11.21
N SER A 381 4.18 -16.92 -10.86
CA SER A 381 3.26 -16.02 -10.22
C SER A 381 2.40 -15.29 -11.25
N THR A 382 1.45 -15.98 -11.87
CA THR A 382 0.36 -15.27 -12.56
C THR A 382 -0.64 -14.79 -11.52
N HIS A 383 -0.24 -13.87 -10.64
CA HIS A 383 -1.06 -13.26 -9.59
C HIS A 383 -2.35 -12.67 -10.16
N ASN A 384 -3.33 -13.51 -10.46
CA ASN A 384 -4.66 -13.09 -10.79
C ASN A 384 -5.60 -13.57 -9.70
N ASN A 385 -5.52 -12.79 -8.62
CA ASN A 385 -6.36 -12.82 -7.44
C ASN A 385 -7.87 -12.91 -7.75
N TYR A 386 -8.31 -12.50 -8.95
CA TYR A 386 -9.71 -12.59 -9.34
C TYR A 386 -10.12 -14.02 -9.71
N TYR A 387 -9.29 -14.79 -10.42
CA TYR A 387 -9.60 -16.19 -10.74
C TYR A 387 -9.37 -17.16 -9.57
N ASP A 388 -8.66 -16.72 -8.54
CA ASP A 388 -8.58 -17.43 -7.27
C ASP A 388 -9.94 -17.43 -6.53
N ILE A 389 -10.81 -16.46 -6.81
CA ILE A 389 -12.11 -16.27 -6.14
C ILE A 389 -13.29 -16.56 -7.08
N PHE A 390 -13.09 -16.50 -8.41
CA PHE A 390 -14.08 -16.75 -9.46
C PHE A 390 -14.00 -18.13 -10.09
#